data_AF-A0A252AL43-F1
#
_entry.id   AF-A0A252AL43-F1
#
_cell.length_a   1.000
_cell.length_b   1.000
_cell.length_c   1.000
_cell.angle_alpha   90.00
_cell.angle_beta   90.00
_cell.angle_gamma   90.00
#
_symmetry.space_group_name_H-M   'P 1'
#
loop_
_entity.id
_entity.type
_entity.pdbx_description
1 polymer ?
#
loop_
_entity_poly.entity_id
_entity_poly.type
_entity_poly.pdbx_seq_one_letter_code
_entity_poly.pdbx_strand_id
1 'polypeptide(L)' 'MDTRSRLQHTFADQKSQMRLFIRTFGITRATMKIGLATIIYTMRRFIFLEQISATV' A
#
# COMPACT_ATOMS: atom_id res chain seq x y z
N MET A 1 16.99 -2.15 -25.77
CA MET A 1 16.10 -3.11 -25.08
C MET A 1 15.79 -2.68 -23.64
N ASP A 2 15.53 -1.39 -23.47
CA ASP A 2 14.24 -0.83 -23.03
C ASP A 2 13.59 -1.46 -21.79
N THR A 3 14.13 -1.04 -20.65
CA THR A 3 13.55 -1.11 -19.29
C THR A 3 12.05 -0.77 -19.22
N ARG A 4 11.53 -0.01 -20.19
CA ARG A 4 10.12 0.39 -20.32
C ARG A 4 9.17 -0.77 -20.65
N SER A 5 9.63 -1.82 -21.32
CA SER A 5 8.79 -3.01 -21.62
C SER A 5 8.52 -3.82 -20.34
N ARG A 6 9.59 -4.07 -19.55
CA ARG A 6 9.50 -4.87 -18.32
C ARG A 6 8.60 -4.22 -17.28
N LEU A 7 8.73 -2.91 -17.09
CA LEU A 7 7.90 -2.16 -16.13
C LEU A 7 6.42 -2.18 -16.53
N GLN A 8 6.09 -2.00 -17.82
CA GLN A 8 4.69 -2.06 -18.29
C GLN A 8 4.07 -3.45 -18.10
N HIS A 9 4.83 -4.51 -18.34
CA HIS A 9 4.36 -5.88 -18.13
C HIS A 9 4.12 -6.15 -16.64
N THR A 10 5.05 -5.79 -15.76
CA THR A 10 4.86 -5.90 -14.31
C THR A 10 3.70 -5.05 -13.81
N PHE A 11 3.47 -3.86 -14.38
CA PHE A 11 2.32 -3.03 -14.05
C PHE A 11 0.99 -3.65 -14.48
N ALA A 12 0.96 -4.25 -15.67
CA ALA A 12 -0.22 -4.97 -16.17
C ALA A 12 -0.53 -6.20 -15.29
N ASP A 13 0.50 -6.94 -14.90
CA ASP A 13 0.38 -8.08 -14.01
C ASP A 13 -0.08 -7.65 -12.61
N GLN A 14 0.54 -6.63 -12.02
CA GLN A 14 0.12 -6.06 -10.72
C GLN A 14 -1.32 -5.56 -10.74
N LYS A 15 -1.77 -4.94 -11.83
CA LYS A 15 -3.16 -4.46 -11.98
C LYS A 15 -4.14 -5.63 -12.09
N SER A 16 -3.74 -6.72 -12.76
CA SER A 16 -4.49 -7.97 -12.81
C SER A 16 -4.57 -8.64 -11.43
N GLN A 17 -3.44 -8.73 -10.73
CA GLN A 17 -3.36 -9.25 -9.37
C GLN A 17 -4.21 -8.43 -8.41
N MET A 18 -4.17 -7.09 -8.47
CA MET A 18 -5.01 -6.23 -7.63
C MET A 18 -6.52 -6.49 -7.86
N ARG A 19 -6.95 -6.64 -9.11
CA ARG A 19 -8.33 -7.03 -9.44
C ARG A 19 -8.67 -8.42 -8.92
N LEU A 20 -7.75 -9.38 -9.02
CA LEU A 20 -7.93 -10.73 -8.49
C LEU A 20 -7.99 -10.72 -6.96
N PHE A 21 -7.14 -9.94 -6.29
CA PHE A 21 -7.17 -9.73 -4.84
C PHE A 21 -8.51 -9.19 -4.35
N ILE A 22 -9.09 -8.21 -5.06
CA ILE A 22 -10.43 -7.69 -4.76
C ILE A 22 -11.50 -8.77 -4.98
N ARG A 23 -11.33 -9.65 -5.97
CA ARG A 23 -12.28 -10.74 -6.27
C ARG A 23 -12.16 -11.94 -5.31
N THR A 24 -10.94 -12.28 -4.87
CA THR A 24 -10.63 -13.41 -4.00
C THR A 24 -10.87 -13.10 -2.54
N PHE A 25 -10.54 -11.89 -2.09
CA PHE A 25 -10.73 -11.48 -0.69
C PHE A 25 -11.95 -10.58 -0.46
N GLY A 26 -12.59 -10.11 -1.53
CA GLY A 26 -13.74 -9.22 -1.49
C GLY A 26 -13.36 -7.75 -1.24
N ILE A 27 -14.26 -6.84 -1.64
CA ILE A 27 -14.15 -5.40 -1.39
C ILE A 27 -13.99 -5.14 0.11
N THR A 28 -14.71 -5.86 0.97
CA THR A 28 -14.63 -5.69 2.43
C THR A 28 -13.23 -5.90 2.98
N ARG A 29 -12.50 -6.92 2.52
CA ARG A 29 -11.13 -7.16 3.01
C ARG A 29 -10.12 -6.23 2.35
N ALA A 30 -10.32 -5.84 1.10
CA ALA A 30 -9.50 -4.81 0.45
C ALA A 30 -9.61 -3.47 1.20
N THR A 31 -10.84 -3.05 1.50
CA THR A 31 -11.14 -1.86 2.30
C THR A 31 -10.56 -1.96 3.71
N MET A 32 -10.65 -3.13 4.36
CA MET A 32 -10.04 -3.34 5.68
C MET A 32 -8.51 -3.20 5.65
N LYS A 33 -7.83 -3.75 4.63
CA LYS A 33 -6.37 -3.61 4.48
C LYS A 33 -5.95 -2.17 4.21
N ILE A 34 -6.72 -1.43 3.40
CA ILE A 34 -6.47 -0.01 3.13
C ILE A 34 -6.69 0.82 4.40
N GLY A 35 -7.81 0.62 5.10
CA GLY A 35 -8.09 1.30 6.37
C GLY A 35 -7.02 1.03 7.42
N LEU A 36 -6.57 -0.22 7.53
CA LEU A 36 -5.49 -0.61 8.45
C LEU A 36 -4.14 0.03 8.06
N ALA A 37 -3.82 0.10 6.76
CA ALA A 37 -2.62 0.80 6.30
C ALA A 37 -2.65 2.29 6.66
N THR A 38 -3.82 2.94 6.54
CA THR A 38 -4.00 4.33 6.98
C THR A 38 -3.78 4.49 8.48
N ILE A 39 -4.37 3.62 9.31
CA ILE A 39 -4.20 3.69 10.77
C ILE A 39 -2.72 3.49 11.15
N ILE A 40 -2.07 2.48 10.57
CA ILE A 40 -0.65 2.20 10.84
C ILE A 40 0.22 3.37 10.41
N TYR A 41 -0.06 3.98 9.25
CA TYR A 41 0.70 5.13 8.77
C TYR A 41 0.56 6.32 9.74
N THR A 42 -0.66 6.62 10.18
CA THR A 42 -0.91 7.70 11.15
C THR A 42 -0.23 7.42 12.49
N MET A 43 -0.29 6.18 13.00
CA MET A 43 0.39 5.80 14.24
C MET A 43 1.91 5.89 14.15
N ARG A 44 2.51 5.39 13.06
CA ARG A 44 3.96 5.47 12.84
C ARG A 44 4.41 6.93 12.73
N ARG A 45 3.63 7.76 12.04
CA ARG A 45 3.91 9.19 11.93
C ARG A 45 3.78 9.89 13.28
N PHE A 46 2.79 9.53 14.09
CA PHE A 46 2.65 10.06 15.44
C PHE A 46 3.87 9.75 16.31
N ILE A 47 4.31 8.49 16.35
CA ILE A 47 5.51 8.08 17.09
C ILE A 47 6.76 8.81 16.58
N PHE A 48 6.88 9.00 15.27
CA PHE A 48 7.99 9.75 14.69
C PHE A 48 8.00 11.22 15.12
N LEU A 49 6.83 11.87 15.15
CA LEU A 49 6.70 13.25 15.62
C LEU A 49 6.97 13.36 17.13
N GLU A 50 6.50 12.41 17.94
CA GLU A 50 6.83 12.32 19.37
C GLU A 50 8.34 12.19 19.60
N GLN A 51 9.04 11.36 18.82
CA GLN A 51 10.50 11.23 18.91
C GLN A 51 11.21 12.54 18.55
N ILE A 52 10.76 13.24 17.50
CA ILE A 52 11.32 14.55 17.14
C ILE A 52 11.04 15.56 18.24
N SER A 53 9.81 15.61 18.76
CA SER A 53 9.42 16.53 19.84
C SER A 53 10.17 16.27 21.14
N ALA A 54 10.54 15.03 21.44
CA ALA A 54 11.34 14.68 22.61
C ALA A 54 12.84 14.99 22.45
N THR A 55 13.29 15.34 21.24
CA THR A 55 14.69 15.63 20.92
C THR A 55 14.96 17.14 20.80
N VAL A 56 13.93 17.99 20.85
CA VAL A 56 14.03 19.47 20.86
C VAL A 56 13.83 19.98 22.29
#